data_AF-A0A1N6WIZ7-F1
#
_entry.id   AF-A0A1N6WIZ7-F1
#
_cell.length_a   1.000
_cell.length_b   1.000
_cell.length_c   1.000
_cell.angle_alpha   90.00
_cell.angle_beta   90.00
_cell.angle_gamma   90.00
#
_symmetry.space_group_name_H-M   'P 1'
#
loop_
_entity.id
_entity.type
_entity.pdbx_description
1 polymer ?
#
loop_
_entity_poly.entity_id
_entity_poly.type
_entity_poly.pdbx_seq_one_letter_code
_entity_poly.pdbx_strand_id
1 'polypeptide(L)'
;MGSSQKCTGLEGLPVYVKEGDLRLSVFYGTVPQSYIDEGFETFSPFNTIGTKIEWRIDADGRTKAAILRWFLDNISPETGEVDPKRRGQVLVISRVAAGKGEKGCMVGFVDALANADANQLARDTADALAADFRCGVDTPAYHGLRGETAGEPSRHLPE
;
A
#
# COMPACT_ATOMS: atom_id res chain seq x y z
N MET A 1 -10.13 8.07 -17.60
CA MET A 1 -10.98 8.64 -16.53
C MET A 1 -10.79 7.74 -15.33
N GLY A 2 -10.38 8.29 -14.19
CA GLY A 2 -10.26 7.54 -12.92
C GLY A 2 -11.37 7.95 -11.94
N SER A 3 -11.44 7.29 -10.80
CA SER A 3 -12.35 7.65 -9.70
C SER A 3 -11.59 7.87 -8.40
N SER A 4 -12.14 8.69 -7.50
CA SER A 4 -11.57 8.92 -6.17
C SER A 4 -12.69 8.91 -5.14
N GLN A 5 -12.48 8.17 -4.06
CA GLN A 5 -13.43 7.98 -2.97
C GLN A 5 -12.75 8.24 -1.63
N LYS A 6 -13.50 8.84 -0.70
CA LYS A 6 -13.07 9.05 0.69
C LYS A 6 -13.93 8.20 1.61
N CYS A 7 -13.30 7.28 2.33
CA CYS A 7 -13.92 6.41 3.31
C CYS A 7 -13.53 6.81 4.73
N THR A 8 -14.37 6.43 5.70
CA THR A 8 -14.08 6.60 7.13
C THR A 8 -13.34 5.36 7.65
N GLY A 9 -12.11 5.54 8.13
CA GLY A 9 -11.27 4.52 8.73
C GLY A 9 -11.32 4.50 10.26
N LEU A 10 -10.28 3.95 10.89
CA LEU A 10 -10.16 3.87 12.34
C LEU A 10 -10.23 5.27 12.97
N GLU A 11 -11.06 5.44 14.00
CA GLU A 11 -11.23 6.71 14.73
C GLU A 11 -11.59 7.92 13.85
N GLY A 12 -12.24 7.67 12.71
CA GLY A 12 -12.61 8.73 11.77
C GLY A 12 -11.49 9.16 10.82
N LEU A 13 -10.31 8.52 10.88
CA LEU A 13 -9.22 8.80 9.95
C LEU A 13 -9.69 8.60 8.50
N PRO A 14 -9.44 9.56 7.61
CA PRO A 14 -9.85 9.40 6.22
C PRO A 14 -8.99 8.35 5.52
N VAL A 15 -9.63 7.55 4.66
CA VAL A 15 -8.97 6.63 3.73
C VAL A 15 -9.34 7.07 2.34
N TYR A 16 -8.35 7.46 1.55
CA TYR A 16 -8.53 7.90 0.17
C TYR A 16 -8.21 6.75 -0.76
N VAL A 17 -9.19 6.30 -1.53
CA VAL A 17 -9.04 5.23 -2.53
C VAL A 17 -9.22 5.84 -3.91
N LYS A 18 -8.19 5.73 -4.74
CA LYS A 18 -8.21 6.18 -6.13
C LYS A 18 -8.13 4.97 -7.03
N GLU A 19 -8.82 5.04 -8.16
CA GLU A 19 -8.66 4.13 -9.28
C GLU A 19 -8.16 4.91 -10.50
N GLY A 20 -7.19 4.33 -11.20
CA GLY A 20 -6.72 4.83 -12.49
C GLY A 20 -6.04 3.71 -13.28
N ASP A 21 -6.46 3.53 -14.52
CA ASP A 21 -5.97 2.47 -15.41
C ASP A 21 -6.03 1.06 -14.77
N LEU A 22 -7.18 0.71 -14.19
CA LEU A 22 -7.47 -0.57 -13.53
C LEU A 22 -6.53 -0.90 -12.36
N ARG A 23 -5.98 0.14 -11.75
CA ARG A 23 -5.10 0.05 -10.59
C ARG A 23 -5.62 0.93 -9.49
N LEU A 24 -5.44 0.47 -8.26
CA LEU A 24 -5.81 1.21 -7.08
C LEU A 24 -4.61 1.92 -6.48
N SER A 25 -4.87 3.03 -5.80
CA SER A 25 -3.95 3.74 -4.92
C SER A 25 -4.68 4.08 -3.64
N VAL A 26 -4.02 3.90 -2.48
CA VAL A 26 -4.65 4.11 -1.18
C VAL A 26 -3.77 4.97 -0.28
N PHE A 27 -4.32 6.07 0.21
CA PHE A 27 -3.70 6.92 1.24
C PHE A 27 -4.51 6.88 2.54
N TYR A 28 -3.82 7.00 3.67
CA TYR A 28 -4.41 6.89 5.00
C TYR A 28 -4.09 8.12 5.85
N GLY A 29 -5.10 8.65 6.53
CA GLY A 29 -4.97 9.83 7.37
C GLY A 29 -5.06 11.15 6.59
N THR A 30 -4.84 12.25 7.28
CA THR A 30 -5.02 13.62 6.77
C THR A 30 -3.81 14.05 5.93
N VAL A 31 -3.71 13.50 4.72
CA VAL A 31 -2.65 13.83 3.75
C VAL A 31 -2.88 15.21 3.09
N PRO A 32 -1.84 15.87 2.57
CA PRO A 32 -1.97 17.12 1.82
C PRO A 32 -2.88 16.96 0.59
N GLN A 33 -3.56 18.03 0.19
CA GLN A 33 -4.47 18.00 -0.96
C GLN A 33 -3.76 17.57 -2.27
N SER A 34 -2.50 17.96 -2.46
CA SER A 34 -1.69 17.51 -3.60
C SER A 34 -1.54 15.98 -3.65
N TYR A 35 -1.42 15.31 -2.51
CA TYR A 35 -1.35 13.83 -2.48
C TYR A 35 -2.67 13.20 -2.91
N ILE A 36 -3.80 13.84 -2.58
CA ILE A 36 -5.13 13.38 -2.99
C ILE A 36 -5.30 13.58 -4.50
N ASP A 37 -4.89 14.73 -5.03
CA ASP A 37 -5.12 15.10 -6.42
C ASP A 37 -4.14 14.38 -7.36
N GLU A 38 -2.84 14.43 -7.04
CA GLU A 38 -1.76 14.01 -7.93
C GLU A 38 -1.16 12.67 -7.50
N GLY A 39 -1.08 12.41 -6.20
CA GLY A 39 -0.45 11.19 -5.66
C GLY A 39 -1.09 9.89 -6.18
N PHE A 40 -0.25 8.94 -6.58
CA PHE A 40 -0.65 7.62 -7.05
C PHE A 40 0.46 6.60 -6.80
N GLU A 41 0.28 5.73 -5.81
CA GLU A 41 1.18 4.62 -5.50
C GLU A 41 0.44 3.29 -5.72
N THR A 42 1.02 2.40 -6.52
CA THR A 42 0.38 1.18 -6.99
C THR A 42 1.41 0.14 -7.43
N PHE A 43 0.98 -0.86 -8.21
CA PHE A 43 1.85 -1.83 -8.88
C PHE A 43 1.70 -1.79 -10.40
N SER A 44 2.72 -2.28 -11.12
CA SER A 44 2.69 -2.39 -12.57
C SER A 44 1.54 -3.28 -13.08
N PRO A 45 1.25 -4.47 -12.51
CA PRO A 45 0.05 -5.23 -12.86
C PRO A 45 -1.25 -4.52 -12.45
N PHE A 46 -2.34 -4.85 -13.15
CA PHE A 46 -3.68 -4.52 -12.66
C PHE A 46 -3.90 -5.13 -11.28
N ASN A 47 -4.71 -4.47 -10.46
CA ASN A 47 -4.85 -4.89 -9.07
C ASN A 47 -6.21 -4.60 -8.46
N THR A 48 -6.48 -5.37 -7.41
CA THR A 48 -7.58 -5.15 -6.49
C THR A 48 -7.05 -5.17 -5.06
N ILE A 49 -7.78 -4.54 -4.14
CA ILE A 49 -7.43 -4.52 -2.72
C ILE A 49 -8.40 -5.37 -1.90
N GLY A 50 -7.90 -5.90 -0.78
CA GLY A 50 -8.72 -6.57 0.22
C GLY A 50 -9.64 -5.61 0.95
N THR A 51 -10.58 -6.16 1.71
CA THR A 51 -11.60 -5.40 2.45
C THR A 51 -11.23 -5.13 3.90
N LYS A 52 -10.04 -5.57 4.34
CA LYS A 52 -9.57 -5.42 5.72
C LYS A 52 -8.28 -4.61 5.76
N ILE A 53 -8.34 -3.50 6.48
CA ILE A 53 -7.17 -2.71 6.84
C ILE A 53 -6.76 -3.13 8.25
N GLU A 54 -5.50 -3.51 8.44
CA GLU A 54 -4.91 -3.66 9.77
C GLU A 54 -4.20 -2.37 10.16
N TRP A 55 -4.57 -1.77 11.27
CA TRP A 55 -3.99 -0.52 11.77
C TRP A 55 -2.93 -0.82 12.82
N ARG A 56 -1.80 -0.11 12.75
CA ARG A 56 -0.74 -0.18 13.76
C ARG A 56 -0.77 1.08 14.60
N ILE A 57 -0.98 0.90 15.90
CA ILE A 57 -1.07 1.98 16.89
C ILE A 57 0.18 1.88 17.78
N ASP A 58 0.84 3.01 18.03
CA ASP A 58 1.98 3.06 18.95
C ASP A 58 1.54 3.13 20.43
N ALA A 59 2.52 3.16 21.33
CA ALA A 59 2.28 3.18 22.77
C ALA A 59 1.57 4.47 23.25
N ASP A 60 1.65 5.56 22.48
CA ASP A 60 1.01 6.84 22.77
C ASP A 60 -0.42 6.91 22.20
N GLY A 61 -0.92 5.81 21.60
CA GLY A 61 -2.25 5.73 21.02
C GLY A 61 -2.35 6.32 19.60
N ARG A 62 -1.23 6.70 18.98
CA ARG A 62 -1.22 7.27 17.63
C ARG A 62 -1.19 6.15 16.59
N THR A 63 -2.10 6.24 15.62
CA THR A 63 -2.12 5.33 14.47
C THR A 63 -0.96 5.68 13.52
N LYS A 64 0.09 4.85 13.49
CA LYS A 64 1.33 5.12 12.72
C LYS A 64 1.36 4.46 11.34
N ALA A 65 0.72 3.31 11.18
CA ALA A 65 0.75 2.55 9.94
C ALA A 65 -0.57 1.85 9.63
N ALA A 66 -0.76 1.55 8.35
CA ALA A 66 -1.84 0.71 7.86
C ALA A 66 -1.24 -0.41 6.99
N ILE A 67 -1.77 -1.62 7.13
CA ILE A 67 -1.43 -2.77 6.32
C ILE A 67 -2.68 -3.19 5.56
N LEU A 68 -2.56 -3.26 4.24
CA LEU A 68 -3.64 -3.71 3.37
C LEU A 68 -3.12 -4.79 2.44
N ARG A 69 -3.94 -5.82 2.19
CA ARG A 69 -3.65 -6.87 1.22
C ARG A 69 -4.05 -6.41 -0.17
N TRP A 70 -3.15 -6.59 -1.12
CA TRP A 70 -3.34 -6.31 -2.53
C TRP A 70 -3.24 -7.61 -3.31
N PHE A 71 -4.04 -7.71 -4.37
CA PHE A 71 -4.05 -8.84 -5.29
C PHE A 71 -3.66 -8.34 -6.67
N LEU A 72 -2.65 -8.97 -7.26
CA LEU A 72 -2.05 -8.53 -8.51
C LEU A 72 -2.40 -9.51 -9.63
N ASP A 73 -3.00 -9.00 -10.69
CA ASP A 73 -3.41 -9.76 -11.86
C ASP A 73 -2.27 -9.77 -12.88
N ASN A 74 -1.31 -10.68 -12.64
CA ASN A 74 -0.14 -10.85 -13.50
C ASN A 74 -0.50 -11.53 -14.82
N ILE A 75 0.22 -11.14 -15.88
CA ILE A 75 0.09 -11.75 -17.19
C ILE A 75 0.95 -13.02 -17.32
N SER A 76 0.49 -13.96 -18.15
CA SER A 76 1.32 -15.04 -18.64
C SER A 76 2.31 -14.50 -19.67
N PRO A 77 3.63 -14.78 -19.54
CA PRO A 77 4.60 -14.44 -20.57
C PRO A 77 4.33 -15.13 -21.92
N GLU A 78 3.63 -16.26 -21.90
CA GLU A 78 3.34 -17.07 -23.09
C GLU A 78 2.16 -16.51 -23.90
N THR A 79 1.11 -16.04 -23.21
CA THR A 79 -0.12 -15.57 -23.87
C THR A 79 -0.25 -14.05 -23.89
N GLY A 80 0.46 -13.34 -23.02
CA GLY A 80 0.29 -11.89 -22.81
C GLY A 80 -1.01 -11.50 -22.11
N GLU A 81 -1.80 -12.47 -21.63
CA GLU A 81 -3.08 -12.26 -20.98
C GLU A 81 -2.98 -12.51 -19.47
N VAL A 82 -3.91 -11.94 -18.69
CA VAL A 82 -4.01 -12.19 -17.24
C VAL A 82 -4.21 -13.68 -16.98
N ASP A 83 -3.35 -14.28 -16.15
CA ASP A 83 -3.47 -15.67 -15.73
C ASP A 83 -3.85 -15.77 -14.25
N PRO A 84 -5.05 -16.28 -13.91
CA PRO A 84 -5.46 -16.49 -12.52
C PRO A 84 -4.48 -17.32 -11.69
N LYS A 85 -3.70 -18.22 -12.31
CA LYS A 85 -2.68 -19.03 -11.62
C LYS A 85 -1.45 -18.21 -11.23
N ARG A 86 -1.24 -17.05 -11.84
CA ARG A 86 -0.15 -16.11 -11.53
C ARG A 86 -0.61 -14.96 -10.65
N ARG A 87 -1.81 -15.05 -10.04
CA ARG A 87 -2.33 -13.99 -9.17
C ARG A 87 -1.44 -13.80 -7.95
N GLY A 88 -0.82 -12.62 -7.84
CA GLY A 88 0.03 -12.24 -6.71
C GLY A 88 -0.77 -11.82 -5.49
N GLN A 89 -0.15 -11.91 -4.31
CA GLN A 89 -0.67 -11.33 -3.08
C GLN A 89 0.43 -10.58 -2.33
N VAL A 90 0.22 -9.29 -2.10
CA VAL A 90 1.19 -8.43 -1.41
C VAL A 90 0.53 -7.76 -0.22
N LEU A 91 1.16 -7.80 0.93
CA LEU A 91 0.82 -6.93 2.05
C LEU A 91 1.58 -5.62 1.85
N VAL A 92 0.83 -4.56 1.61
CA VAL A 92 1.37 -3.21 1.48
C VAL A 92 1.34 -2.56 2.85
N ILE A 93 2.50 -2.13 3.32
CA ILE A 93 2.67 -1.34 4.53
C ILE A 93 2.69 0.12 4.13
N SER A 94 1.83 0.94 4.73
CA SER A 94 1.74 2.37 4.46
C SER A 94 1.87 3.18 5.75
N ARG A 95 2.56 4.33 5.65
CA ARG A 95 2.59 5.35 6.71
C ARG A 95 1.24 6.07 6.75
N VAL A 96 0.69 6.21 7.95
CA VAL A 96 -0.55 6.96 8.18
C VAL A 96 -0.20 8.41 8.52
N ALA A 97 -0.81 9.37 7.81
CA ALA A 97 -0.71 10.79 8.12
C ALA A 97 -1.67 11.14 9.27
N ALA A 98 -1.29 10.81 10.51
CA ALA A 98 -2.13 11.02 11.68
C ALA A 98 -2.13 12.49 12.17
N GLY A 99 -1.08 13.24 11.85
CA GLY A 99 -0.91 14.66 12.21
C GLY A 99 -1.20 15.63 11.06
N LYS A 100 -1.49 16.88 11.39
CA LYS A 100 -1.67 17.96 10.40
C LYS A 100 -0.35 18.20 9.65
N GLY A 101 -0.41 18.13 8.32
CA GLY A 101 0.75 18.38 7.45
C GLY A 101 1.69 17.18 7.30
N GLU A 102 1.33 16.03 7.87
CA GLU A 102 2.07 14.80 7.63
C GLU A 102 1.78 14.23 6.24
N LYS A 103 2.78 13.57 5.67
CA LYS A 103 2.68 12.88 4.40
C LYS A 103 2.42 11.38 4.64
N GLY A 104 1.59 10.77 3.79
CA GLY A 104 1.34 9.34 3.77
C GLY A 104 1.91 8.73 2.49
N CYS A 105 2.41 7.50 2.57
CA CYS A 105 2.98 6.78 1.43
C CYS A 105 3.13 5.29 1.73
N MET A 106 3.40 4.47 0.72
CA MET A 106 3.89 3.10 0.88
C MET A 106 5.30 3.10 1.48
N VAL A 107 5.49 2.32 2.55
CA VAL A 107 6.73 2.19 3.34
C VAL A 107 7.45 0.89 2.98
N GLY A 108 6.70 -0.17 2.68
CA GLY A 108 7.27 -1.46 2.34
C GLY A 108 6.22 -2.46 1.90
N PHE A 109 6.71 -3.63 1.48
CA PHE A 109 5.91 -4.69 0.88
C PHE A 109 6.32 -6.05 1.44
N VAL A 110 5.37 -6.96 1.58
CA VAL A 110 5.65 -8.37 1.88
C VAL A 110 4.87 -9.25 0.90
N ASP A 111 5.57 -10.14 0.20
CA ASP A 111 4.93 -11.17 -0.63
C ASP A 111 4.26 -12.21 0.27
N ALA A 112 2.93 -12.27 0.23
CA ALA A 112 2.16 -13.13 1.09
C ALA A 112 2.11 -14.59 0.64
N LEU A 113 2.50 -14.88 -0.61
CA LEU A 113 2.57 -16.25 -1.13
C LEU A 113 3.95 -16.87 -0.87
N ALA A 114 5.00 -16.06 -0.85
CA ALA A 114 6.36 -16.53 -0.64
C ALA A 114 6.73 -16.70 0.85
N ASN A 115 6.02 -16.07 1.78
CA ASN A 115 6.35 -16.08 3.21
C ASN A 115 5.21 -16.70 4.04
N ALA A 116 5.50 -17.77 4.78
CA ALA A 116 4.50 -18.49 5.60
C ALA A 116 3.91 -17.61 6.72
N ASP A 117 4.70 -16.69 7.26
CA ASP A 117 4.38 -15.76 8.34
C ASP A 117 4.21 -14.31 7.85
N ALA A 118 3.85 -14.12 6.58
CA ALA A 118 3.78 -12.80 5.92
C ALA A 118 3.08 -11.69 6.72
N ASN A 119 1.98 -12.01 7.42
CA ASN A 119 1.27 -11.03 8.23
C ASN A 119 2.11 -10.55 9.42
N GLN A 120 2.87 -11.45 10.07
CA GLN A 120 3.75 -11.08 11.17
C GLN A 120 4.91 -10.23 10.64
N LEU A 121 5.53 -10.66 9.53
CA LEU A 121 6.59 -9.90 8.89
C LEU A 121 6.16 -8.48 8.47
N ALA A 122 4.93 -8.32 7.96
CA ALA A 122 4.37 -7.02 7.61
C ALA A 122 4.17 -6.14 8.86
N ARG A 123 3.75 -6.72 9.99
CA ARG A 123 3.62 -6.00 11.26
C ARG A 123 4.96 -5.52 11.78
N ASP A 124 5.95 -6.40 11.81
CA ASP A 124 7.30 -6.08 12.28
C ASP A 124 7.92 -4.97 11.41
N THR A 125 7.73 -5.06 10.08
CA THR A 125 8.16 -4.03 9.13
C THR A 125 7.46 -2.70 9.38
N ALA A 126 6.13 -2.71 9.56
CA ALA A 126 5.36 -1.51 9.86
C ALA A 126 5.78 -0.86 11.17
N ASP A 127 6.00 -1.69 12.20
CA ASP A 127 6.34 -1.21 13.53
C ASP A 127 7.74 -0.62 13.59
N ALA A 128 8.68 -1.15 12.79
CA ALA A 128 10.06 -0.69 12.69
C ALA A 128 10.24 0.55 11.81
N LEU A 129 9.53 0.66 10.68
CA LEU A 129 9.87 1.66 9.65
C LEU A 129 8.88 2.84 9.58
N ALA A 130 7.59 2.61 9.81
CA ALA A 130 6.57 3.59 9.40
C ALA A 130 6.67 4.95 10.11
N ALA A 131 7.15 4.97 11.37
CA ALA A 131 7.26 6.20 12.16
C ALA A 131 8.33 7.17 11.61
N ASP A 132 9.41 6.64 11.05
CA ASP A 132 10.57 7.42 10.60
C ASP A 132 10.67 7.53 9.07
N PHE A 133 9.91 6.72 8.33
CA PHE A 133 9.93 6.72 6.87
C PHE A 133 9.50 8.06 6.27
N ARG A 134 10.38 8.70 5.51
CA ARG A 134 10.18 10.04 4.93
C ARG A 134 9.51 9.92 3.57
N CYS A 135 8.19 10.07 3.55
CA CYS A 135 7.42 10.03 2.31
C CYS A 135 7.88 11.07 1.28
N GLY A 136 8.07 10.62 0.04
CA GLY A 136 8.66 11.40 -1.06
C GLY A 136 10.19 11.40 -1.10
N VAL A 137 10.87 10.86 -0.08
CA VAL A 137 12.34 10.81 0.00
C VAL A 137 12.85 9.38 0.05
N ASP A 138 12.31 8.58 0.98
CA ASP A 138 12.72 7.19 1.14
C ASP A 138 12.05 6.28 0.10
N THR A 139 12.71 5.17 -0.21
CA THR A 139 12.27 4.20 -1.21
C THR A 139 11.76 2.93 -0.52
N PRO A 140 10.48 2.55 -0.72
CA PRO A 140 9.94 1.34 -0.11
C PRO A 140 10.53 0.10 -0.79
N ALA A 141 10.66 -0.98 -0.03
CA ALA A 141 11.23 -2.24 -0.51
C ALA A 141 10.40 -3.45 -0.10
N TYR A 142 10.68 -4.60 -0.73
CA TYR A 142 10.16 -5.88 -0.27
C TYR A 142 10.96 -6.39 0.93
N HIS A 143 10.25 -6.93 1.91
CA HIS A 143 10.81 -7.57 3.09
C HIS A 143 10.45 -9.05 3.10
N GLY A 144 11.43 -9.90 3.42
CA GLY A 144 11.32 -11.35 3.33
C GLY A 144 11.59 -11.89 1.93
N LEU A 145 11.07 -13.09 1.65
CA LEU A 145 11.14 -13.69 0.33
C LEU A 145 10.23 -12.94 -0.64
N ARG A 146 10.67 -12.82 -1.89
CA ARG A 146 9.92 -12.20 -2.98
C ARG A 146 9.84 -13.17 -4.15
N GLY A 147 8.63 -13.59 -4.50
CA GLY A 147 8.37 -14.41 -5.67
C GLY A 147 8.11 -13.56 -6.93
N GLU A 148 8.01 -14.24 -8.07
CA GLU A 148 7.81 -13.62 -9.39
C GLU A 148 6.47 -12.88 -9.52
N THR A 149 5.47 -13.27 -8.73
CA THR A 149 4.11 -12.70 -8.79
C THR A 149 3.92 -11.50 -7.87
N ALA A 150 4.94 -11.12 -7.09
CA ALA A 150 4.87 -9.97 -6.20
C ALA A 150 4.72 -8.64 -6.96
N GLY A 151 5.10 -8.60 -8.25
CA GLY A 151 4.96 -7.41 -9.09
C GLY A 151 5.92 -6.28 -8.72
N GLU A 152 6.07 -5.33 -9.64
CA GLU A 152 6.89 -4.14 -9.44
C GLU A 152 6.03 -2.96 -8.95
N PRO A 153 6.40 -2.28 -7.85
CA PRO A 153 5.69 -1.09 -7.41
C PRO A 153 5.95 0.08 -8.36
N SER A 154 4.94 0.92 -8.54
CA SER A 154 5.01 2.19 -9.25
C SER A 154 4.53 3.29 -8.32
N ARG A 155 5.28 4.39 -8.24
CA ARG A 155 4.98 5.48 -7.32
C ARG A 155 5.13 6.84 -7.98
N HIS A 156 4.11 7.67 -7.81
CA HIS A 156 4.15 9.08 -8.09
C HIS A 156 3.63 9.81 -6.85
N LEU A 157 4.49 10.60 -6.22
CA LEU A 157 4.13 11.47 -5.10
C LEU A 157 4.48 12.90 -5.49
N PRO A 158 3.64 13.88 -5.15
CA PRO A 158 3.98 15.28 -5.35
C PRO A 158 5.07 15.71 -4.34
N GLU A 159 5.81 16.75 -4.71
CA GLU A 159 6.89 17.34 -3.90
C GLU A 159 6.42 17.77 -2.49
#